data_AF-A0A2I1RIX6-F1
#
_entry.id   AF-A0A2I1RIX6-F1
#
_cell.length_a   1.000
_cell.length_b   1.000
_cell.length_c   1.000
_cell.angle_alpha   90.00
_cell.angle_beta   90.00
_cell.angle_gamma   90.00
#
_symmetry.space_group_name_H-M   'P 1'
#
loop_
_entity.id
_entity.type
_entity.pdbx_description
1 polymer ?
#
loop_
_entity_poly.entity_id
_entity_poly.type
_entity_poly.pdbx_seq_one_letter_code
_entity_poly.pdbx_strand_id
1 'polypeptide(L)' 'MSDWISRVTEERNELVERIKKLRSFLKQPKPENVSATQWELMQDQLYAMYAYSGVLSLRLEEVEN' A
#
# COMPACT_ATOMS: atom_id res chain seq x y z
N MET A 1 12.89 -18.84 10.29
CA MET A 1 11.83 -18.20 9.49
C MET A 1 12.09 -18.59 8.04
N SER A 2 11.11 -19.14 7.30
CA SER A 2 11.36 -19.56 5.92
C SER A 2 11.64 -18.34 5.03
N ASP A 3 12.46 -18.51 3.98
CA ASP A 3 12.83 -17.44 3.03
C ASP A 3 11.61 -16.69 2.51
N TRP A 4 10.52 -17.42 2.25
CA TRP A 4 9.25 -16.87 1.82
C TRP A 4 8.59 -15.95 2.87
N ILE A 5 8.59 -16.29 4.18
CA ILE A 5 8.01 -15.43 5.24
C ILE A 5 8.77 -14.10 5.29
N SER A 6 10.11 -14.15 5.22
CA SER A 6 10.94 -12.94 5.26
C SER A 6 10.60 -12.01 4.10
N ARG A 7 10.52 -12.57 2.89
CA ARG A 7 10.20 -11.81 1.67
C ARG A 7 8.80 -11.17 1.73
N VAL A 8 7.79 -11.90 2.18
CA VAL A 8 6.43 -11.35 2.32
C VAL A 8 6.38 -10.28 3.41
N THR A 9 7.12 -10.46 4.51
CA THR A 9 7.22 -9.48 5.59
C THR A 9 7.87 -8.18 5.12
N GLU A 10 8.99 -8.29 4.40
CA GLU A 10 9.70 -7.15 3.80
C GLU A 10 8.80 -6.41 2.81
N GLU A 11 8.17 -7.14 1.89
CA GLU A 11 7.25 -6.58 0.90
C GLU A 11 6.07 -5.83 1.54
N ARG A 12 5.44 -6.42 2.56
CA ARG A 12 4.36 -5.77 3.31
C ARG A 12 4.84 -4.50 4.00
N ASN A 13 6.01 -4.54 4.64
CA ASN A 13 6.56 -3.39 5.36
C ASN A 13 6.88 -2.24 4.39
N GLU A 14 7.50 -2.53 3.25
CA GLU A 14 7.74 -1.53 2.19
C GLU A 14 6.43 -0.94 1.67
N LEU A 15 5.42 -1.77 1.42
CA LEU A 15 4.12 -1.34 0.93
C LEU A 15 3.43 -0.41 1.93
N VAL A 16 3.45 -0.75 3.23
CA VAL A 16 2.89 0.09 4.30
C VAL A 16 3.55 1.47 4.35
N GLU A 17 4.87 1.56 4.17
CA GLU A 17 5.56 2.85 4.11
C GLU A 17 5.17 3.66 2.86
N ARG A 18 4.98 3.00 1.71
CA ARG A 18 4.47 3.66 0.49
C ARG A 18 3.03 4.15 0.66
N ILE A 19 2.16 3.36 1.31
CA ILE A 19 0.79 3.75 1.67
C ILE A 19 0.80 5.02 2.54
N LYS A 20 1.63 5.06 3.58
CA LYS A 20 1.73 6.22 4.49
C LYS A 20 2.07 7.49 3.71
N LYS A 21 3.04 7.42 2.80
CA LYS A 21 3.47 8.54 1.95
C LYS A 21 2.34 9.01 1.02
N LEU A 22 1.74 8.09 0.27
CA LEU A 22 0.69 8.41 -0.70
C LEU A 22 -0.58 8.95 0.00
N ARG A 23 -0.98 8.34 1.11
CA ARG A 23 -2.08 8.83 1.95
C ARG A 23 -1.80 10.24 2.47
N SER A 24 -0.59 10.52 2.94
CA SER A 24 -0.21 11.85 3.43
C SER A 24 -0.31 12.91 2.33
N PHE A 25 0.11 12.56 1.11
CA PHE A 25 -0.03 13.42 -0.06
C PHE A 25 -1.50 13.66 -0.43
N LEU A 26 -2.31 12.60 -0.51
CA LEU A 26 -3.73 12.66 -0.91
C LEU A 26 -4.65 13.28 0.15
N LYS A 27 -4.20 13.46 1.39
CA LYS A 27 -4.93 14.23 2.42
C LYS A 27 -4.95 15.73 2.14
N GLN A 28 -4.08 16.20 1.26
CA GLN A 28 -4.01 17.61 0.86
C GLN A 28 -4.99 17.88 -0.29
N PRO A 29 -5.41 19.13 -0.52
CA PRO A 29 -6.16 19.48 -1.71
C PRO A 29 -5.39 19.10 -2.99
N LYS A 30 -6.12 18.74 -4.06
CA LYS A 30 -5.50 18.43 -5.36
C LYS A 30 -4.66 19.63 -5.84
N PRO A 31 -3.36 19.47 -6.09
CA PRO A 31 -2.54 20.53 -6.65
C PRO A 31 -3.05 21.03 -8.01
N GLU A 32 -2.80 22.30 -8.32
CA GLU A 32 -3.21 22.90 -9.61
C GLU A 32 -2.49 22.28 -10.81
N ASN A 33 -1.23 21.86 -10.62
CA ASN A 33 -0.39 21.22 -11.65
C ASN A 33 -0.67 19.72 -11.84
N VAL A 34 -1.63 19.16 -11.10
CA VAL A 34 -2.05 17.75 -11.24
C VAL A 34 -3.45 17.73 -11.88
N SER A 35 -3.58 17.01 -12.99
CA SER A 35 -4.89 16.83 -13.64
C SER A 35 -5.86 16.03 -12.75
N ALA A 36 -7.17 16.18 -12.97
CA ALA A 36 -8.17 15.42 -12.25
C ALA A 36 -7.93 13.90 -12.38
N THR A 37 -7.66 13.42 -13.59
CA THR A 37 -7.39 12.01 -13.86
C THR A 37 -6.15 11.50 -13.13
N GLN A 38 -5.04 12.25 -13.10
CA GLN A 38 -3.86 11.84 -12.33
C GLN A 38 -4.17 11.76 -10.83
N TRP A 39 -4.98 12.67 -10.31
CA TRP A 39 -5.40 12.67 -8.91
C TRP A 39 -6.29 11.48 -8.56
N GLU A 40 -7.24 11.14 -9.43
CA GLU A 40 -8.09 9.95 -9.31
C GLU A 40 -7.25 8.66 -9.33
N LEU A 41 -6.33 8.53 -10.29
CA LEU A 41 -5.44 7.37 -10.38
C LEU A 41 -4.59 7.16 -9.12
N MET A 42 -4.15 8.24 -8.47
CA MET A 42 -3.43 8.13 -7.20
C MET A 42 -4.32 7.64 -6.05
N GLN A 43 -5.60 8.01 -6.04
CA GLN A 43 -6.57 7.51 -5.05
C GLN A 43 -6.88 6.03 -5.28
N ASP A 44 -7.09 5.63 -6.53
CA ASP A 44 -7.29 4.23 -6.91
C ASP A 44 -6.07 3.39 -6.55
N GLN A 45 -4.87 3.90 -6.83
CA GLN A 45 -3.61 3.29 -6.42
C GLN A 45 -3.53 3.11 -4.90
N LEU A 46 -3.92 4.12 -4.12
CA LEU A 46 -3.94 4.01 -2.66
C LEU A 46 -4.89 2.89 -2.20
N TYR A 47 -6.08 2.79 -2.79
CA TYR A 47 -7.03 1.72 -2.50
C TYR A 47 -6.46 0.34 -2.83
N ALA A 48 -5.86 0.18 -4.02
CA ALA A 48 -5.24 -1.08 -4.43
C ALA A 48 -4.09 -1.49 -3.49
N MET A 49 -3.27 -0.53 -3.04
CA MET A 49 -2.20 -0.79 -2.09
C MET A 49 -2.73 -1.25 -0.73
N TYR A 50 -3.82 -0.66 -0.24
CA TYR A 50 -4.47 -1.12 0.99
C TYR A 50 -4.97 -2.57 0.87
N ALA A 51 -5.69 -2.87 -0.22
CA ALA A 51 -6.18 -4.22 -0.49
C ALA A 51 -5.03 -5.23 -0.54
N TYR A 52 -3.95 -4.89 -1.25
CA TYR A 52 -2.80 -5.76 -1.36
C TYR A 52 -2.06 -5.95 -0.03
N SER A 53 -1.89 -4.88 0.76
CA SER A 53 -1.34 -5.00 2.11
C SER A 53 -2.16 -5.93 3.00
N GLY A 54 -3.50 -5.92 2.87
CA GLY A 54 -4.38 -6.85 3.57
C GLY A 54 -4.12 -8.31 3.17
N VAL A 55 -3.97 -8.58 1.87
CA VAL A 55 -3.61 -9.92 1.36
C VAL A 55 -2.27 -10.39 1.94
N LEU A 56 -1.25 -9.53 2.00
CA LEU A 56 0.04 -9.90 2.56
C LEU A 56 -0.03 -10.20 4.06
N SER A 57 -0.86 -9.46 4.82
CA SER A 57 -1.10 -9.76 6.23
C SER A 57 -1.80 -11.11 6.42
N LEU A 58 -2.87 -11.38 5.67
CA LEU A 58 -3.59 -12.67 5.74
C LEU A 58 -2.67 -13.85 5.46
N ARG A 59 -1.81 -13.73 4.43
CA ARG A 59 -0.82 -14.77 4.09
C ARG A 59 0.17 -15.05 5.22
N LEU A 60 0.51 -14.05 6.03
CA LEU A 60 1.41 -14.22 7.17
C LEU A 60 0.66 -14.84 8.36
N GLU A 61 -0.59 -14.43 8.59
CA GLU A 61 -1.46 -15.01 9.64
C GLU A 61 -1.74 -16.50 9.40
N GLU A 62 -1.93 -16.93 8.15
CA GLU A 62 -2.12 -18.34 7.77
C GLU A 62 -0.94 -19.26 8.15
N VAL A 63 0.24 -18.71 8.43
CA VAL A 63 1.45 -19.48 8.80
C VAL A 63 1.57 -19.63 10.31
N GLU A 64 1.01 -18.69 11.05
CA GLU A 64 1.03 -18.68 12.51
C GLU A 64 -0.04 -19.60 13.11
N ASN A 65 -1.01 -20.04 12.29
CA ASN A 65 -2.06 -21.02 12.61
C ASN A 65 -1.69 -22.44 12.20
#